data_AF-A0A1F0GPQ5-F1
#
_entry.id   AF-A0A1F0GPQ5-F1
#
_cell.length_a   1.000
_cell.length_b   1.000
_cell.length_c   1.000
_cell.angle_alpha   90.00
_cell.angle_beta   90.00
_cell.angle_gamma   90.00
#
_symmetry.space_group_name_H-M   'P 1'
#
loop_
_entity.id
_entity.type
_entity.pdbx_description
1 polymer ?
#
loop_
_entity_poly.entity_id
_entity_poly.type
_entity_poly.pdbx_seq_one_letter_code
_entity_poly.pdbx_strand_id
1 'polypeptide(L)'
;MAKSAFNVSELNNYIKKLISMDYILRDIKVTGEITNLNYHKNGNIYFSLKDKFARIDAMASQEDIKINIFDGAKVMAKGTVTYYDRSGRVFLYISQLELDGKGNLYQEYLDLKEKLSKEGLFDPGHKKRLKKYPSRIGLITSTSGAAIEDVINIFRKRNKTCDVFIYPSLVQGAYAAETLISGVKYFNEEEAVDTIIIARGGGSFEDLFVFNDEGLAREIFASKIPVISAVGHEVDYTICDFVADMRAATPTNAAELVTISEDQIFSELEKKKSQLKNLMDRRLDFNRLRLLNLYKNISIKNQVYKINERTRDLLRAHALLNFSMKKIIEDHEYDLQEKKFYLGNFKLKESKDLENYSYRLKNISVNINSRINKDQESLNFDKKLLNYYFKTYVNDNHRKVKSFEKFLAAYDLSVRLKNEKNRLNLLKMGIDSAFEKINKVEILTEDGKNLKSAREARPGDLISLKFKDGQVESKVQKVEVRD
;
A
#
# COMPACT_ATOMS: atom_id res chain seq x y z
N MET A 1 -9.70 -72.59 42.24
CA MET A 1 -10.83 -72.80 43.16
C MET A 1 -12.07 -72.20 42.52
N ALA A 2 -13.06 -73.01 42.16
CA ALA A 2 -14.36 -72.50 41.72
C ALA A 2 -14.98 -71.71 42.89
N LYS A 3 -15.10 -70.40 42.75
CA LYS A 3 -15.70 -69.54 43.78
C LYS A 3 -17.17 -69.91 43.89
N SER A 4 -17.60 -70.27 45.09
CA SER A 4 -19.01 -70.35 45.48
C SER A 4 -19.76 -69.09 45.00
N ALA A 5 -20.98 -69.24 44.51
CA ALA A 5 -21.78 -68.12 44.02
C ALA A 5 -21.96 -67.08 45.13
N PHE A 6 -21.61 -65.82 44.84
CA PHE A 6 -21.85 -64.69 45.75
C PHE A 6 -23.34 -64.35 45.73
N ASN A 7 -23.94 -64.10 46.89
CA ASN A 7 -25.22 -63.39 46.93
C ASN A 7 -25.01 -61.90 46.61
N VAL A 8 -26.09 -61.19 46.27
CA VAL A 8 -26.01 -59.78 45.82
C VAL A 8 -25.34 -58.87 46.86
N SER A 9 -25.60 -59.10 48.15
CA SER A 9 -24.99 -58.34 49.24
C SER A 9 -23.50 -58.62 49.37
N GLU A 10 -23.07 -59.87 49.22
CA GLU A 10 -21.66 -60.26 49.22
C GLU A 10 -20.92 -59.66 48.02
N LEU A 11 -21.55 -59.63 46.84
CA LEU A 11 -20.99 -58.99 45.65
C LEU A 11 -20.82 -57.48 45.84
N ASN A 12 -21.84 -56.78 46.33
CA ASN A 12 -21.77 -55.32 46.59
C ASN A 12 -20.70 -54.99 47.64
N ASN A 13 -20.64 -55.76 48.74
CA ASN A 13 -19.60 -55.60 49.75
C ASN A 13 -18.20 -55.87 49.20
N TYR A 14 -18.06 -56.84 48.28
CA TYR A 14 -16.80 -57.12 47.62
C TYR A 14 -16.35 -55.95 46.72
N ILE A 15 -17.25 -55.39 45.91
CA ILE A 15 -16.99 -54.20 45.07
C ILE A 15 -16.61 -53.01 45.95
N LYS A 16 -17.35 -52.75 47.03
CA LYS A 16 -17.03 -51.69 47.98
C LYS A 16 -15.65 -51.86 48.60
N LYS A 17 -15.26 -53.08 48.98
CA LYS A 17 -13.91 -53.37 49.49
C LYS A 17 -12.84 -53.06 48.45
N LEU A 18 -13.03 -53.46 47.19
CA LEU A 18 -12.07 -53.17 46.12
C LEU A 18 -11.88 -51.67 45.91
N ILE A 19 -12.98 -50.91 45.78
CA ILE A 19 -12.95 -49.45 45.63
C ILE A 19 -12.30 -48.79 46.85
N SER A 20 -12.65 -49.25 48.04
CA SER A 20 -12.12 -48.70 49.29
C SER A 20 -10.64 -49.05 49.51
N MET A 21 -10.07 -50.06 48.87
CA MET A 21 -8.66 -50.43 48.99
C MET A 21 -7.76 -49.66 48.04
N ASP A 22 -8.32 -49.06 46.99
CA ASP A 22 -7.57 -48.29 46.00
C ASP A 22 -7.10 -46.94 46.60
N TYR A 23 -5.79 -46.70 46.53
CA TYR A 23 -5.18 -45.49 47.09
C TYR A 23 -5.59 -44.22 46.35
N ILE A 24 -5.76 -44.29 45.03
CA ILE A 24 -6.13 -43.13 44.21
C ILE A 24 -7.57 -42.73 44.51
N LEU A 25 -8.47 -43.71 44.61
CA LEU A 25 -9.89 -43.46 44.88
C LEU A 25 -10.18 -42.92 46.29
N ARG A 26 -9.24 -43.08 47.24
CA ARG A 26 -9.37 -42.51 48.59
C ARG A 26 -9.14 -41.00 48.64
N ASP A 27 -8.29 -40.47 47.77
CA ASP A 27 -7.93 -39.04 47.75
C ASP A 27 -7.87 -38.49 46.31
N ILE A 28 -9.01 -38.54 45.60
CA ILE A 28 -9.10 -38.11 44.20
C ILE A 28 -9.54 -36.65 44.10
N LYS A 29 -9.08 -35.97 43.05
CA LYS A 29 -9.62 -34.68 42.59
C LYS A 29 -10.40 -34.88 41.29
N VAL A 30 -11.63 -34.36 41.24
CA VAL A 30 -12.53 -34.48 40.09
C VAL A 30 -13.07 -33.09 39.74
N THR A 31 -12.98 -32.70 38.47
CA THR A 31 -13.58 -31.46 37.96
C THR A 31 -14.90 -31.75 37.27
N GLY A 32 -15.92 -30.93 37.51
CA GLY A 32 -17.21 -31.08 36.86
C GLY A 32 -18.15 -29.92 37.13
N GLU A 33 -19.26 -29.89 36.39
CA GLU A 33 -20.35 -28.94 36.61
C GLU A 33 -21.35 -29.52 37.60
N ILE A 34 -21.75 -28.72 38.60
CA ILE A 34 -22.77 -29.09 39.59
C ILE A 34 -24.15 -29.11 38.92
N THR A 35 -24.91 -30.16 39.17
CA THR A 35 -26.33 -30.27 38.81
C THR A 35 -27.12 -30.95 39.92
N ASN A 36 -28.43 -30.69 39.95
CA ASN A 36 -29.36 -31.29 40.92
C ASN A 36 -28.95 -31.00 42.38
N LEU A 37 -28.49 -29.78 42.67
CA LEU A 37 -28.08 -29.36 43.99
C LEU A 37 -29.25 -29.34 44.98
N ASN A 38 -29.09 -30.05 46.10
CA ASN A 38 -30.12 -30.16 47.12
C ASN A 38 -29.54 -30.10 48.54
N TYR A 39 -30.09 -29.19 49.35
CA TYR A 39 -29.67 -28.98 50.74
C TYR A 39 -30.62 -29.73 51.68
N HIS A 40 -30.09 -30.71 52.42
CA HIS A 40 -30.87 -31.47 53.37
C HIS A 40 -30.76 -30.89 54.79
N LYS A 41 -31.84 -31.00 55.56
CA LYS A 41 -31.95 -30.49 56.95
C LYS A 41 -30.96 -31.13 57.95
N ASN A 42 -30.31 -32.22 57.55
CA ASN A 42 -29.32 -32.94 58.35
C ASN A 42 -27.89 -32.38 58.19
N GLY A 43 -27.71 -31.26 57.49
CA GLY A 43 -26.40 -30.64 57.26
C GLY A 43 -25.63 -31.22 56.08
N ASN A 44 -26.24 -32.11 55.28
CA ASN A 44 -25.60 -32.71 54.11
C ASN A 44 -26.11 -32.05 52.83
N ILE A 45 -25.19 -31.81 51.90
CA ILE A 45 -25.48 -31.26 50.57
C ILE A 45 -25.27 -32.38 49.56
N TYR A 46 -26.31 -32.68 48.78
CA TYR A 46 -26.27 -33.69 47.73
C TYR A 46 -26.37 -33.02 46.36
N PHE A 47 -25.53 -33.44 45.43
CA PHE A 47 -25.54 -32.96 44.05
C PHE A 47 -24.86 -33.96 43.13
N SER A 48 -24.81 -33.67 41.85
CA SER A 48 -24.12 -34.47 40.87
C SER A 48 -23.11 -33.64 40.10
N LEU A 49 -21.91 -34.20 39.93
CA LEU A 49 -20.88 -33.64 39.07
C LEU A 49 -21.01 -34.29 37.71
N LYS A 50 -21.18 -33.46 36.67
CA LYS A 50 -21.22 -33.92 35.27
C LYS A 50 -20.09 -33.32 34.44
N ASP A 51 -19.70 -34.04 33.41
CA ASP A 51 -18.96 -33.51 32.27
C ASP A 51 -19.75 -33.77 30.97
N LYS A 52 -19.08 -33.77 29.81
CA LYS A 52 -19.72 -34.01 28.51
C LYS A 52 -20.22 -35.44 28.31
N PHE A 53 -19.65 -36.42 29.00
CA PHE A 53 -19.82 -37.85 28.70
C PHE A 53 -20.29 -38.66 29.91
N ALA A 54 -20.06 -38.17 31.12
CA ALA A 54 -20.27 -38.90 32.36
C ALA A 54 -20.83 -38.01 33.47
N ARG A 55 -21.38 -38.68 34.48
CA ARG A 55 -21.92 -38.07 35.70
C ARG A 55 -21.63 -38.98 36.89
N ILE A 56 -21.33 -38.36 38.03
CA ILE A 56 -21.21 -39.03 39.33
C ILE A 56 -22.03 -38.29 40.37
N ASP A 57 -22.72 -39.03 41.24
CA ASP A 57 -23.44 -38.45 42.37
C ASP A 57 -22.47 -38.22 43.53
N ALA A 58 -22.64 -37.10 44.23
CA ALA A 58 -21.74 -36.63 45.26
C ALA A 58 -22.49 -36.09 46.49
N MET A 59 -21.80 -36.12 47.63
CA MET A 59 -22.26 -35.53 48.89
C MET A 59 -21.10 -34.81 49.57
N ALA A 60 -21.43 -33.69 50.19
CA ALA A 60 -20.54 -32.95 51.05
C ALA A 60 -21.24 -32.57 52.35
N SER A 61 -20.48 -32.43 53.44
CA SER A 61 -20.98 -31.79 54.65
C SER A 61 -21.03 -30.27 54.46
N GLN A 62 -22.06 -29.63 54.99
CA GLN A 62 -22.16 -28.17 54.99
C GLN A 62 -21.05 -27.50 55.82
N GLU A 63 -20.46 -28.22 56.77
CA GLU A 63 -19.30 -27.74 57.55
C GLU A 63 -18.00 -27.73 56.74
N ASP A 64 -17.86 -28.65 55.77
CA ASP A 64 -16.67 -28.80 54.93
C ASP A 64 -16.68 -27.82 53.75
N ILE A 65 -17.86 -27.34 53.35
CA ILE A 65 -18.02 -26.38 52.26
C ILE A 65 -18.10 -24.95 52.81
N LYS A 66 -17.01 -24.21 52.65
CA LYS A 66 -16.92 -22.78 53.00
C LYS A 66 -17.27 -21.82 51.86
N ILE A 67 -17.62 -22.35 50.69
CA ILE A 67 -17.90 -21.60 49.47
C ILE A 67 -19.38 -21.69 49.08
N ASN A 68 -19.93 -20.64 48.50
CA ASN A 68 -21.31 -20.66 48.02
C ASN A 68 -21.37 -21.38 46.67
N ILE A 69 -22.20 -22.42 46.57
CA ILE A 69 -22.37 -23.22 45.35
C ILE A 69 -23.80 -23.14 44.81
N PHE A 70 -23.91 -23.20 43.49
CA PHE A 70 -25.17 -23.15 42.75
C PHE A 70 -25.16 -24.15 41.59
N ASP A 71 -26.34 -24.53 41.11
CA ASP A 71 -26.47 -25.39 39.92
C ASP A 71 -25.85 -24.70 38.70
N GLY A 72 -25.02 -25.43 37.95
CA GLY A 72 -24.24 -24.90 36.82
C GLY A 72 -22.83 -24.44 37.19
N ALA A 73 -22.49 -24.36 38.48
CA ALA A 73 -21.14 -24.00 38.90
C ALA A 73 -20.13 -25.09 38.51
N LYS A 74 -19.01 -24.71 37.88
CA LYS A 74 -17.87 -25.60 37.67
C LYS A 74 -16.99 -25.61 38.91
N VAL A 75 -16.69 -26.80 39.40
CA VAL A 75 -15.95 -27.01 40.64
C VAL A 75 -14.89 -28.09 40.48
N MET A 76 -13.84 -27.96 41.26
CA MET A 76 -12.89 -29.02 41.54
C MET A 76 -13.22 -29.58 42.93
N ALA A 77 -13.68 -30.83 42.96
CA ALA A 77 -14.02 -31.55 44.16
C ALA A 77 -12.89 -32.50 44.54
N LYS A 78 -12.41 -32.42 45.79
CA LYS A 78 -11.48 -33.37 46.38
C LYS A 78 -12.23 -34.28 47.35
N GLY A 79 -12.01 -35.58 47.26
CA GLY A 79 -12.77 -36.52 48.09
C GLY A 79 -12.44 -37.99 47.89
N THR A 80 -13.27 -38.83 48.51
CA THR A 80 -13.17 -40.28 48.48
C THR A 80 -14.32 -40.89 47.67
N VAL A 81 -13.98 -41.73 46.69
CA VAL A 81 -14.96 -42.52 45.95
C VAL A 81 -15.34 -43.73 46.78
N THR A 82 -16.64 -43.96 46.93
CA THR A 82 -17.22 -45.13 47.60
C THR A 82 -18.21 -45.83 46.69
N TYR A 83 -18.63 -47.03 47.11
CA TYR A 83 -19.78 -47.72 46.57
C TYR A 83 -20.91 -47.76 47.62
N TYR A 84 -22.13 -47.42 47.22
CA TYR A 84 -23.30 -47.42 48.10
C TYR A 84 -24.02 -48.77 48.02
N ASP A 85 -23.87 -49.58 49.08
CA ASP A 85 -24.26 -50.99 49.10
C ASP A 85 -25.75 -51.24 48.81
N ARG A 86 -26.62 -50.32 49.23
CA ARG A 86 -28.08 -50.45 49.08
C ARG A 86 -28.57 -50.18 47.67
N SER A 87 -27.91 -49.30 46.92
CA SER A 87 -28.36 -48.92 45.56
C SER A 87 -27.42 -49.41 44.46
N GLY A 88 -26.28 -50.00 44.81
CA GLY A 88 -25.28 -50.48 43.87
C GLY A 88 -24.68 -49.37 42.99
N ARG A 89 -24.48 -48.16 43.54
CA ARG A 89 -23.96 -47.00 42.79
C ARG A 89 -22.63 -46.53 43.33
N VAL A 90 -21.77 -46.05 42.44
CA VAL A 90 -20.54 -45.33 42.79
C VAL A 90 -20.91 -43.91 43.20
N PHE A 91 -20.26 -43.42 44.25
CA PHE A 91 -20.61 -42.16 44.89
C PHE A 91 -19.36 -41.44 45.39
N LEU A 92 -19.33 -40.11 45.33
CA LEU A 92 -18.18 -39.30 45.78
C LEU A 92 -18.50 -38.58 47.09
N TYR A 93 -17.73 -38.86 48.14
CA TYR A 93 -17.75 -38.06 49.38
C TYR A 93 -16.71 -36.96 49.30
N ILE A 94 -17.15 -35.72 49.28
CA ILE A 94 -16.30 -34.56 49.08
C ILE A 94 -15.86 -34.02 50.44
N SER A 95 -14.55 -33.92 50.62
CA SER A 95 -13.92 -33.33 51.81
C SER A 95 -13.51 -31.87 51.60
N GLN A 96 -13.28 -31.47 50.34
CA GLN A 96 -12.95 -30.09 49.99
C GLN A 96 -13.51 -29.77 48.61
N LEU A 97 -14.14 -28.60 48.51
CA LEU A 97 -14.72 -28.11 47.27
C LEU A 97 -14.14 -26.74 46.94
N GLU A 98 -13.65 -26.57 45.72
CA GLU A 98 -13.14 -25.30 45.20
C GLU A 98 -13.89 -24.96 43.91
N LEU A 99 -14.26 -23.68 43.73
CA LEU A 99 -14.71 -23.22 42.42
C LEU A 99 -13.55 -23.41 41.43
N ASP A 100 -13.84 -24.02 40.29
CA ASP A 100 -12.86 -24.15 39.23
C ASP A 100 -12.63 -22.76 38.64
N GLY A 101 -11.59 -22.06 39.13
CA GLY A 101 -11.29 -20.65 38.83
C GLY A 101 -11.18 -20.32 37.34
N LYS A 102 -11.05 -21.34 36.47
CA LYS A 102 -11.10 -21.21 35.01
C LYS A 102 -12.48 -20.80 34.48
N GLY A 103 -13.56 -21.13 35.19
CA GLY A 103 -14.93 -20.77 34.81
C GLY A 103 -15.24 -19.28 35.00
N ASN A 104 -14.85 -18.71 36.15
CA ASN A 104 -15.10 -17.29 36.45
C ASN A 104 -14.32 -16.37 35.50
N LEU A 105 -13.02 -16.63 35.29
CA LEU A 105 -12.20 -15.82 34.39
C LEU A 105 -12.73 -15.84 32.95
N TYR A 106 -13.14 -17.02 32.46
CA TYR A 106 -13.71 -17.12 31.12
C TYR A 106 -15.05 -16.37 30.99
N GLN A 107 -15.88 -16.39 32.03
CA GLN A 107 -17.13 -15.63 32.05
C GLN A 107 -16.87 -14.12 32.10
N GLU A 108 -15.92 -13.66 32.94
CA GLU A 108 -15.47 -12.26 32.97
C GLU A 108 -14.95 -11.78 31.60
N TYR A 109 -14.21 -12.64 30.89
CA TYR A 109 -13.77 -12.37 29.52
C TYR A 109 -14.95 -12.20 28.57
N LEU A 110 -15.97 -13.08 28.63
CA LEU A 110 -17.13 -13.00 27.75
C LEU A 110 -17.94 -11.73 28.02
N ASP A 111 -18.16 -11.41 29.30
CA ASP A 111 -18.90 -10.21 29.72
C ASP A 111 -18.18 -8.94 29.26
N LEU A 112 -16.85 -8.88 29.44
CA LEU A 112 -16.05 -7.75 28.98
C LEU A 112 -16.02 -7.63 27.45
N LYS A 113 -15.90 -8.77 26.75
CA LYS A 113 -15.96 -8.81 25.28
C LYS A 113 -17.29 -8.25 24.77
N GLU A 114 -18.40 -8.66 25.38
CA GLU A 114 -19.72 -8.17 24.98
C GLU A 114 -19.85 -6.65 25.26
N LYS A 115 -19.41 -6.20 26.43
CA LYS A 115 -19.41 -4.78 26.82
C LYS A 115 -18.63 -3.92 25.81
N LEU A 116 -17.36 -4.25 25.56
CA LEU A 116 -16.50 -3.46 24.66
C LEU A 116 -16.92 -3.57 23.20
N SER A 117 -17.50 -4.70 22.79
CA SER A 117 -18.10 -4.85 21.45
C SER A 117 -19.30 -3.92 21.27
N LYS A 118 -20.17 -3.78 22.28
CA LYS A 118 -21.32 -2.85 22.24
C LYS A 118 -20.89 -1.38 22.21
N GLU A 119 -19.79 -1.06 22.87
CA GLU A 119 -19.17 0.27 22.82
C GLU A 119 -18.48 0.56 21.47
N GLY A 120 -18.30 -0.44 20.60
CA GLY A 120 -17.75 -0.28 19.25
C GLY A 120 -16.23 -0.33 19.17
N LEU A 121 -15.51 -0.67 20.24
CA LEU A 121 -14.04 -0.68 20.27
C LEU A 121 -13.42 -1.68 19.28
N PHE A 122 -14.19 -2.67 18.82
CA PHE A 122 -13.73 -3.70 17.88
C PHE A 122 -14.04 -3.37 16.42
N ASP A 123 -14.71 -2.24 16.14
CA ASP A 123 -15.12 -1.89 14.78
C ASP A 123 -13.90 -1.74 13.86
N PRO A 124 -13.83 -2.49 12.73
CA PRO A 124 -12.79 -2.31 11.72
C PRO A 124 -12.62 -0.87 11.23
N GLY A 125 -13.67 -0.05 11.29
CA GLY A 125 -13.64 1.37 10.92
C GLY A 125 -12.74 2.24 11.80
N HIS A 126 -12.45 1.81 13.04
CA HIS A 126 -11.55 2.52 13.95
C HIS A 126 -10.08 2.07 13.84
N LYS A 127 -9.81 0.98 13.10
CA LYS A 127 -8.47 0.42 12.98
C LYS A 127 -7.59 1.27 12.07
N LYS A 128 -6.39 1.61 12.55
CA LYS A 128 -5.40 2.41 11.85
C LYS A 128 -4.61 1.56 10.87
N ARG A 129 -4.23 2.17 9.74
CA ARG A 129 -3.37 1.52 8.76
C ARG A 129 -1.91 1.56 9.21
N LEU A 130 -1.24 0.42 9.06
CA LEU A 130 0.19 0.33 9.29
C LEU A 130 0.98 1.11 8.25
N LYS A 131 2.06 1.74 8.70
CA LYS A 131 3.00 2.42 7.82
C LYS A 131 3.73 1.38 6.97
N LYS A 132 3.73 1.56 5.65
CA LYS A 132 4.38 0.61 4.71
C LYS A 132 5.88 0.47 4.99
N TYR A 133 6.57 1.57 5.32
CA TYR A 133 8.00 1.57 5.66
C TYR A 133 8.21 2.20 7.04
N PRO A 134 8.12 1.41 8.13
CA PRO A 134 8.39 1.90 9.47
C PRO A 134 9.89 2.08 9.68
N SER A 135 10.29 3.21 10.24
CA SER A 135 11.68 3.49 10.62
C SER A 135 11.93 3.20 12.10
N ARG A 136 10.88 3.28 12.94
CA ARG A 136 10.97 3.06 14.39
C ARG A 136 9.82 2.18 14.85
N ILE A 137 10.13 1.10 15.56
CA ILE A 137 9.15 0.16 16.10
C ILE A 137 9.30 0.12 17.61
N GLY A 138 8.20 0.32 18.34
CA GLY A 138 8.15 0.10 19.79
C GLY A 138 7.74 -1.34 20.09
N LEU A 139 8.54 -2.06 20.86
CA LEU A 139 8.26 -3.43 21.29
C LEU A 139 8.05 -3.44 22.81
N ILE A 140 6.83 -3.75 23.24
CA ILE A 140 6.46 -3.93 24.65
C ILE A 140 6.46 -5.42 24.93
N THR A 141 7.41 -5.87 25.76
CA THR A 141 7.60 -7.30 26.10
C THR A 141 8.44 -7.46 27.36
N SER A 142 8.49 -8.68 27.92
CA SER A 142 9.29 -8.99 29.11
C SER A 142 10.75 -9.18 28.76
N THR A 143 11.66 -8.46 29.43
CA THR A 143 13.14 -8.51 29.21
C THR A 143 13.80 -9.87 29.48
N SER A 144 13.09 -10.80 30.12
CA SER A 144 13.58 -12.14 30.43
C SER A 144 13.16 -13.17 29.37
N GLY A 145 14.10 -13.64 28.55
CA GLY A 145 13.94 -14.85 27.74
C GLY A 145 14.55 -14.82 26.34
N ALA A 146 14.84 -16.01 25.80
CA ALA A 146 15.34 -16.22 24.43
C ALA A 146 14.40 -15.67 23.34
N ALA A 147 13.10 -15.55 23.65
CA ALA A 147 12.08 -15.07 22.72
C ALA A 147 12.30 -13.61 22.25
N ILE A 148 12.87 -12.74 23.09
CA ILE A 148 13.20 -11.38 22.63
C ILE A 148 14.34 -11.41 21.63
N GLU A 149 15.39 -12.17 21.92
CA GLU A 149 16.56 -12.27 21.03
C GLU A 149 16.13 -12.81 19.66
N ASP A 150 15.25 -13.82 19.62
CA ASP A 150 14.69 -14.35 18.38
C ASP A 150 13.93 -13.29 17.58
N VAL A 151 13.09 -12.48 18.25
CA VAL A 151 12.33 -11.40 17.63
C VAL A 151 13.27 -10.33 17.07
N ILE A 152 14.25 -9.88 17.87
CA ILE A 152 15.25 -8.89 17.43
C ILE A 152 16.06 -9.43 16.25
N ASN A 153 16.49 -10.70 16.30
CA ASN A 153 17.23 -11.35 15.23
C ASN A 153 16.43 -11.39 13.93
N ILE A 154 15.12 -11.66 14.00
CA ILE A 154 14.24 -11.64 12.83
C ILE A 154 14.06 -10.23 12.29
N PHE A 155 13.82 -9.23 13.16
CA PHE A 155 13.78 -7.83 12.76
C PHE A 155 15.06 -7.42 12.02
N ARG A 156 16.22 -7.71 12.60
CA ARG A 156 17.54 -7.37 12.03
C ARG A 156 17.88 -8.16 10.77
N LYS A 157 17.43 -9.40 10.64
CA LYS A 157 17.63 -10.22 9.44
C LYS A 157 16.81 -9.69 8.25
N ARG A 158 15.59 -9.22 8.50
CA ARG A 158 14.67 -8.74 7.43
C ARG A 158 14.93 -7.29 7.05
N ASN A 159 15.20 -6.43 8.02
CA ASN A 159 15.42 -5.01 7.78
C ASN A 159 16.36 -4.39 8.83
N LYS A 160 17.58 -4.07 8.41
CA LYS A 160 18.60 -3.45 9.28
C LYS A 160 18.39 -1.95 9.47
N THR A 161 17.60 -1.32 8.61
CA THR A 161 17.36 0.13 8.61
C THR A 161 16.26 0.58 9.58
N CYS A 162 15.57 -0.36 10.22
CA CYS A 162 14.55 -0.09 11.21
C CYS A 162 15.13 -0.17 12.62
N ASP A 163 14.85 0.84 13.45
CA ASP A 163 15.22 0.87 14.86
C ASP A 163 14.11 0.25 15.71
N VAL A 164 14.47 -0.65 16.61
CA VAL A 164 13.54 -1.31 17.53
C VAL A 164 13.81 -0.81 18.95
N PHE A 165 12.83 -0.15 19.53
CA PHE A 165 12.85 0.39 20.90
C PHE A 165 12.09 -0.57 21.80
N ILE A 166 12.72 -1.01 22.89
CA ILE A 166 12.14 -2.02 23.77
C ILE A 166 11.68 -1.34 25.05
N TYR A 167 10.39 -1.44 25.34
CA TYR A 167 9.84 -1.08 26.64
C TYR A 167 9.70 -2.34 27.51
N PRO A 168 10.45 -2.46 28.62
CA PRO A 168 10.37 -3.61 29.50
C PRO A 168 9.03 -3.64 30.22
N SER A 169 8.22 -4.67 30.00
CA SER A 169 6.92 -4.85 30.64
C SER A 169 6.80 -6.22 31.30
N LEU A 170 6.04 -6.29 32.40
CA LEU A 170 5.57 -7.58 32.91
C LEU A 170 4.50 -8.09 31.93
N VAL A 171 4.65 -9.33 31.46
CA VAL A 171 3.72 -9.98 30.53
C VAL A 171 2.89 -11.09 31.19
N GLN A 172 3.07 -11.26 32.50
CA GLN A 172 2.41 -12.24 33.36
C GLN A 172 2.35 -11.73 34.80
N GLY A 173 1.37 -12.18 35.58
CA GLY A 173 1.15 -11.78 36.97
C GLY A 173 0.24 -10.55 37.14
N ALA A 174 -0.10 -10.25 38.39
CA ALA A 174 -1.15 -9.27 38.73
C ALA A 174 -0.85 -7.83 38.28
N TYR A 175 0.42 -7.42 38.23
CA TYR A 175 0.84 -6.07 37.84
C TYR A 175 1.15 -5.92 36.35
N ALA A 176 0.92 -6.96 35.54
CA ALA A 176 1.32 -6.96 34.14
C ALA A 176 0.49 -5.99 33.28
N ALA A 177 -0.82 -5.89 33.50
CA ALA A 177 -1.68 -4.96 32.78
C ALA A 177 -1.23 -3.50 32.96
N GLU A 178 -0.90 -3.09 34.18
CA GLU A 178 -0.43 -1.71 34.48
C GLU A 178 0.88 -1.38 33.74
N THR A 179 1.81 -2.33 33.68
CA THR A 179 3.08 -2.13 32.97
C THR A 179 2.89 -2.07 31.45
N LEU A 180 1.96 -2.85 30.90
CA LEU A 180 1.62 -2.82 29.46
C LEU A 180 0.98 -1.47 29.09
N ILE A 181 0.02 -0.98 29.89
CA ILE A 181 -0.61 0.33 29.73
C ILE A 181 0.46 1.44 29.75
N SER A 182 1.38 1.37 30.72
CA SER A 182 2.48 2.34 30.84
C SER A 182 3.38 2.34 29.61
N GLY A 183 3.67 1.16 29.03
CA GLY A 183 4.45 1.04 27.80
C GLY A 183 3.75 1.65 26.58
N VAL A 184 2.43 1.47 26.46
CA VAL A 184 1.65 2.09 25.38
C VAL A 184 1.64 3.61 25.52
N LYS A 185 1.49 4.14 26.75
CA LYS A 185 1.57 5.58 27.03
C LYS A 185 2.94 6.15 26.72
N TYR A 186 4.01 5.49 27.17
CA TYR A 186 5.39 5.91 26.93
C TYR A 186 5.65 6.16 25.44
N PHE A 187 5.26 5.23 24.56
CA PHE A 187 5.46 5.40 23.12
C PHE A 187 4.54 6.46 22.49
N ASN A 188 3.38 6.73 23.08
CA ASN A 188 2.48 7.79 22.60
C ASN A 188 2.91 9.20 23.04
N GLU A 189 3.58 9.34 24.19
CA GLU A 189 3.87 10.63 24.83
C GLU A 189 5.34 11.02 24.80
N GLU A 190 6.25 10.11 25.16
CA GLU A 190 7.68 10.40 25.33
C GLU A 190 8.51 10.05 24.09
N GLU A 191 8.29 8.87 23.53
CA GLU A 191 9.11 8.33 22.43
C GLU A 191 8.26 7.87 21.25
N ALA A 192 7.95 8.79 20.34
CA ALA A 192 7.12 8.50 19.18
C ALA A 192 7.76 7.47 18.23
N VAL A 193 7.08 6.34 18.07
CA VAL A 193 7.39 5.27 17.11
C VAL A 193 6.34 5.21 16.00
N ASP A 194 6.65 4.52 14.89
CA ASP A 194 5.71 4.37 13.77
C ASP A 194 4.64 3.30 14.03
N THR A 195 4.99 2.28 14.81
CA THR A 195 4.13 1.14 15.17
C THR A 195 4.52 0.62 16.55
N ILE A 196 3.54 0.26 17.37
CA ILE A 196 3.73 -0.41 18.67
C ILE A 196 3.38 -1.90 18.50
N ILE A 197 4.19 -2.77 19.07
CA ILE A 197 3.97 -4.21 19.12
C ILE A 197 3.90 -4.62 20.59
N ILE A 198 2.76 -5.18 20.99
CA ILE A 198 2.61 -5.84 22.28
C ILE A 198 2.85 -7.32 22.05
N ALA A 199 3.94 -7.83 22.61
CA ALA A 199 4.39 -9.19 22.36
C ALA A 199 4.51 -9.97 23.66
N ARG A 200 4.22 -11.27 23.57
CA ARG A 200 4.47 -12.23 24.64
C ARG A 200 5.16 -13.47 24.07
N GLY A 201 6.12 -14.02 24.81
CA GLY A 201 6.65 -15.36 24.54
C GLY A 201 5.63 -16.47 24.83
N GLY A 202 6.06 -17.73 24.72
CA GLY A 202 5.21 -18.87 25.08
C GLY A 202 4.76 -18.89 26.54
N GLY A 203 3.74 -19.69 26.86
CA GLY A 203 3.32 -20.00 28.23
C GLY A 203 1.85 -20.43 28.32
N SER A 204 1.34 -20.52 29.55
CA SER A 204 0.02 -21.10 29.82
C SER A 204 -1.13 -20.13 29.48
N PHE A 205 -2.35 -20.68 29.37
CA PHE A 205 -3.57 -19.89 29.17
C PHE A 205 -3.82 -18.90 30.31
N GLU A 206 -3.46 -19.26 31.54
CA GLU A 206 -3.66 -18.42 32.74
C GLU A 206 -2.85 -17.12 32.64
N ASP A 207 -1.67 -17.20 32.05
CA ASP A 207 -0.83 -16.04 31.78
C ASP A 207 -1.37 -15.15 30.63
N LEU A 208 -2.25 -15.68 29.75
CA LEU A 208 -2.86 -14.90 28.64
C LEU A 208 -3.95 -13.97 29.17
N PHE A 209 -4.48 -14.25 30.37
CA PHE A 209 -5.63 -13.52 30.88
C PHE A 209 -5.35 -12.04 31.15
N VAL A 210 -4.10 -11.69 31.43
CA VAL A 210 -3.65 -10.29 31.61
C VAL A 210 -4.02 -9.40 30.42
N PHE A 211 -4.06 -9.96 29.21
CA PHE A 211 -4.37 -9.23 27.98
C PHE A 211 -5.88 -9.04 27.75
N ASN A 212 -6.71 -9.51 28.69
CA ASN A 212 -8.14 -9.25 28.76
C ASN A 212 -8.49 -8.10 29.71
N ASP A 213 -7.54 -7.24 30.08
CA ASP A 213 -7.79 -6.09 30.93
C ASP A 213 -8.53 -4.95 30.19
N GLU A 214 -9.53 -4.36 30.84
CA GLU A 214 -10.33 -3.26 30.27
C GLU A 214 -9.50 -1.98 30.09
N GLY A 215 -8.59 -1.68 31.04
CA GLY A 215 -7.72 -0.51 30.97
C GLY A 215 -6.78 -0.58 29.78
N LEU A 216 -6.16 -1.74 29.57
CA LEU A 216 -5.30 -2.01 28.41
C LEU A 216 -6.08 -1.87 27.10
N ALA A 217 -7.28 -2.45 27.02
CA ALA A 217 -8.14 -2.33 25.86
C ALA A 217 -8.42 -0.86 25.50
N ARG A 218 -8.82 -0.05 26.48
CA ARG A 218 -9.12 1.38 26.26
C ARG A 218 -7.87 2.16 25.87
N GLU A 219 -6.73 1.86 26.44
CA GLU A 219 -5.45 2.51 26.10
C GLU A 219 -5.03 2.20 24.66
N ILE A 220 -5.12 0.94 24.23
CA ILE A 220 -4.83 0.54 22.84
C ILE A 220 -5.75 1.27 21.86
N PHE A 221 -7.05 1.35 22.17
CA PHE A 221 -8.02 2.06 21.34
C PHE A 221 -7.70 3.57 21.24
N ALA A 222 -7.31 4.19 22.35
CA ALA A 222 -6.97 5.60 22.43
C ALA A 222 -5.59 5.95 21.82
N SER A 223 -4.71 4.97 21.62
CA SER A 223 -3.38 5.15 21.05
C SER A 223 -3.44 5.92 19.72
N LYS A 224 -2.54 6.87 19.50
CA LYS A 224 -2.39 7.59 18.22
C LYS A 224 -1.56 6.78 17.21
N ILE A 225 -0.70 5.91 17.72
CA ILE A 225 0.20 5.05 16.97
C ILE A 225 -0.50 3.70 16.74
N PRO A 226 -0.39 3.09 15.53
CA PRO A 226 -0.99 1.79 15.29
C PRO A 226 -0.37 0.70 16.17
N VAL A 227 -1.22 -0.14 16.77
CA VAL A 227 -0.84 -1.18 17.72
C VAL A 227 -1.07 -2.56 17.13
N ILE A 228 -0.09 -3.45 17.29
CA ILE A 228 -0.15 -4.85 16.88
C ILE A 228 -0.14 -5.73 18.12
N SER A 229 -1.13 -6.61 18.22
CA SER A 229 -1.14 -7.67 19.23
C SER A 229 -0.43 -8.90 18.70
N ALA A 230 0.60 -9.36 19.41
CA ALA A 230 1.42 -10.53 19.10
C ALA A 230 1.50 -11.48 20.30
N VAL A 231 0.34 -11.76 20.90
CA VAL A 231 0.20 -12.40 22.21
C VAL A 231 -0.36 -13.82 22.11
N GLY A 232 -1.35 -14.05 21.25
CA GLY A 232 -2.09 -15.33 21.19
C GLY A 232 -1.56 -16.30 20.14
N HIS A 233 -1.72 -17.61 20.39
CA HIS A 233 -1.55 -18.66 19.37
C HIS A 233 -2.81 -18.73 18.47
N GLU A 234 -2.81 -19.53 17.40
CA GLU A 234 -3.90 -19.55 16.40
C GLU A 234 -5.32 -19.76 16.98
N VAL A 235 -5.44 -20.34 18.18
CA VAL A 235 -6.72 -20.77 18.77
C VAL A 235 -7.24 -19.84 19.89
N ASP A 236 -6.37 -19.09 20.57
CA ASP A 236 -6.74 -18.30 21.76
C ASP A 236 -6.73 -16.80 21.45
N TYR A 237 -7.93 -16.17 21.49
CA TYR A 237 -8.13 -14.75 21.22
C TYR A 237 -8.36 -13.96 22.51
N THR A 238 -7.58 -12.91 22.70
CA THR A 238 -7.67 -11.98 23.84
C THR A 238 -8.41 -10.70 23.45
N ILE A 239 -8.86 -9.90 24.43
CA ILE A 239 -9.45 -8.58 24.17
C ILE A 239 -8.44 -7.66 23.48
N CYS A 240 -7.17 -7.71 23.89
CA CYS A 240 -6.07 -7.02 23.22
C CYS A 240 -6.04 -7.30 21.71
N ASP A 241 -6.25 -8.55 21.28
CA ASP A 241 -6.28 -8.92 19.86
C ASP A 241 -7.44 -8.28 19.09
N PHE A 242 -8.60 -8.12 19.74
CA PHE A 242 -9.78 -7.53 19.10
C PHE A 242 -9.65 -6.03 18.93
N VAL A 243 -9.10 -5.34 19.94
CA VAL A 243 -8.93 -3.88 19.94
C VAL A 243 -7.73 -3.43 19.12
N ALA A 244 -6.66 -4.24 19.05
CA ALA A 244 -5.49 -3.89 18.25
C ALA A 244 -5.84 -3.64 16.78
N ASP A 245 -5.06 -2.76 16.14
CA ASP A 245 -5.24 -2.42 14.74
C ASP A 245 -4.94 -3.62 13.83
N MET A 246 -4.02 -4.48 14.26
CA MET A 246 -3.73 -5.75 13.59
C MET A 246 -3.31 -6.82 14.60
N ARG A 247 -3.69 -8.07 14.31
CA ARG A 247 -3.27 -9.25 15.07
C ARG A 247 -2.15 -9.98 14.33
N ALA A 248 -1.17 -10.45 15.08
CA ALA A 248 -0.14 -11.38 14.66
C ALA A 248 -0.19 -12.64 15.54
N ALA A 249 0.00 -13.81 14.95
CA ALA A 249 -0.09 -15.09 15.66
C ALA A 249 1.13 -15.36 16.58
N THR A 250 2.24 -14.68 16.34
CA THR A 250 3.46 -14.78 17.15
C THR A 250 4.21 -13.46 17.10
N PRO A 251 5.10 -13.18 18.07
CA PRO A 251 6.03 -12.05 17.99
C PRO A 251 6.86 -12.05 16.71
N THR A 252 7.23 -13.24 16.22
CA THR A 252 7.94 -13.40 14.94
C THR A 252 7.08 -13.02 13.74
N ASN A 253 5.81 -13.47 13.70
CA ASN A 253 4.86 -13.07 12.66
C ASN A 253 4.57 -11.56 12.69
N ALA A 254 4.54 -10.94 13.88
CA ALA A 254 4.41 -9.49 13.99
C ALA A 254 5.58 -8.78 13.32
N ALA A 255 6.81 -9.28 13.53
CA ALA A 255 7.99 -8.76 12.84
C ALA A 255 7.85 -8.88 11.33
N GLU A 256 7.34 -9.99 10.80
CA GLU A 256 7.14 -10.18 9.37
C GLU A 256 6.10 -9.26 8.75
N LEU A 257 5.01 -8.98 9.48
CA LEU A 257 3.94 -8.10 9.01
C LEU A 257 4.37 -6.63 9.01
N VAL A 258 5.21 -6.22 9.95
CA VAL A 258 5.71 -4.84 10.05
C VAL A 258 6.92 -4.60 9.15
N THR A 259 7.77 -5.60 8.96
CA THR A 259 9.00 -5.45 8.18
C THR A 259 8.83 -5.86 6.73
N ILE A 260 9.09 -4.91 5.84
CA ILE A 260 9.38 -5.20 4.43
C ILE A 260 10.84 -5.68 4.34
N SER A 261 11.08 -6.74 3.58
CA SER A 261 12.45 -7.23 3.37
C SER A 261 13.26 -6.24 2.53
N GLU A 262 14.54 -6.08 2.84
CA GLU A 262 15.44 -5.22 2.06
C GLU A 262 15.41 -5.59 0.57
N ASP A 263 15.36 -6.88 0.23
CA ASP A 263 15.27 -7.36 -1.15
C ASP A 263 14.01 -6.87 -1.88
N GLN A 264 12.88 -6.80 -1.18
CA GLN A 264 11.65 -6.24 -1.75
C GLN A 264 11.79 -4.74 -2.01
N ILE A 265 12.42 -4.00 -1.09
CA ILE A 265 12.70 -2.56 -1.25
C ILE A 265 13.62 -2.35 -2.46
N PHE A 266 14.71 -3.11 -2.58
CA PHE A 266 15.63 -3.02 -3.72
C PHE A 266 14.94 -3.38 -5.04
N SER A 267 14.10 -4.44 -5.05
CA SER A 267 13.33 -4.83 -6.23
C SER A 267 12.35 -3.74 -6.66
N GLU A 268 11.63 -3.12 -5.72
CA GLU A 268 10.74 -2.00 -6.01
C GLU A 268 11.52 -0.77 -6.53
N LEU A 269 12.67 -0.45 -5.94
CA LEU A 269 13.52 0.65 -6.38
C LEU A 269 14.06 0.44 -7.79
N GLU A 270 14.57 -0.75 -8.12
CA GLU A 270 15.05 -1.07 -9.46
C GLU A 270 13.91 -1.04 -10.49
N LYS A 271 12.71 -1.52 -10.13
CA LYS A 271 11.51 -1.37 -10.97
C LYS A 271 11.19 0.11 -11.22
N LYS A 272 11.21 0.95 -10.19
CA LYS A 272 10.94 2.39 -10.31
C LYS A 272 12.00 3.12 -11.12
N LYS A 273 13.28 2.76 -10.95
CA LYS A 273 14.41 3.27 -11.75
C LYS A 273 14.27 2.91 -13.23
N SER A 274 13.93 1.67 -13.54
CA SER A 274 13.66 1.22 -14.92
C SER A 274 12.46 1.96 -15.52
N GLN A 275 11.37 2.12 -14.76
CA GLN A 275 10.21 2.91 -15.19
C GLN A 275 10.58 4.37 -15.49
N LEU A 276 11.35 5.02 -14.62
CA LEU A 276 11.79 6.40 -14.81
C LEU A 276 12.67 6.53 -16.06
N LYS A 277 13.64 5.62 -16.24
CA LYS A 277 14.50 5.59 -17.44
C LYS A 277 13.67 5.49 -18.71
N ASN A 278 12.73 4.56 -18.77
CA ASN A 278 11.85 4.38 -19.92
C ASN A 278 10.99 5.63 -20.21
N LEU A 279 10.50 6.31 -19.18
CA LEU A 279 9.74 7.56 -19.35
C LEU A 279 10.62 8.69 -19.87
N MET A 280 11.86 8.79 -19.37
CA MET A 280 12.85 9.76 -19.85
C MET A 280 13.23 9.52 -21.30
N ASP A 281 13.51 8.26 -21.68
CA ASP A 281 13.87 7.89 -23.04
C ASP A 281 12.74 8.23 -24.02
N ARG A 282 11.48 7.86 -23.68
CA ARG A 282 10.31 8.24 -24.48
C ARG A 282 10.17 9.75 -24.62
N ARG A 283 10.46 10.51 -23.56
CA ARG A 283 10.36 11.98 -23.59
C ARG A 283 11.45 12.58 -24.48
N LEU A 284 12.66 12.05 -24.43
CA LEU A 284 13.78 12.46 -25.30
C LEU A 284 13.47 12.14 -26.76
N ASP A 285 12.98 10.95 -27.07
CA ASP A 285 12.61 10.55 -28.43
C ASP A 285 11.48 11.41 -28.99
N PHE A 286 10.43 11.66 -28.20
CA PHE A 286 9.35 12.56 -28.59
C PHE A 286 9.86 13.96 -28.93
N ASN A 287 10.74 14.52 -28.09
CA ASN A 287 11.32 15.84 -28.34
C ASN A 287 12.25 15.84 -29.55
N ARG A 288 13.02 14.76 -29.79
CA ARG A 288 13.86 14.59 -30.97
C ARG A 288 13.05 14.55 -32.25
N LEU A 289 11.96 13.77 -32.28
CA LEU A 289 11.04 13.72 -33.42
C LEU A 289 10.37 15.07 -33.67
N ARG A 290 9.96 15.77 -32.61
CA ARG A 290 9.40 17.12 -32.70
C ARG A 290 10.41 18.12 -33.29
N LEU A 291 11.66 18.08 -32.84
CA LEU A 291 12.73 18.91 -33.37
C LEU A 291 12.98 18.62 -34.86
N LEU A 292 13.05 17.35 -35.24
CA LEU A 292 13.21 16.93 -36.64
C LEU A 292 12.05 17.42 -37.52
N ASN A 293 10.81 17.34 -37.03
CA ASN A 293 9.64 17.85 -37.76
C ASN A 293 9.68 19.38 -37.90
N LEU A 294 10.07 20.09 -36.85
CA LEU A 294 10.26 21.55 -36.93
C LEU A 294 11.37 21.91 -37.93
N TYR A 295 12.50 21.19 -37.91
CA TYR A 295 13.59 21.39 -38.86
C TYR A 295 13.17 21.12 -40.31
N LYS A 296 12.40 20.05 -40.55
CA LYS A 296 11.80 19.77 -41.87
C LYS A 296 10.86 20.88 -42.33
N ASN A 297 10.09 21.47 -41.41
CA ASN A 297 9.16 22.56 -41.72
C ASN A 297 9.85 23.91 -41.93
N ILE A 298 11.00 24.13 -41.29
CA ILE A 298 11.81 25.36 -41.40
C ILE A 298 12.79 25.30 -42.58
N SER A 299 13.14 24.11 -43.05
CA SER A 299 14.05 23.94 -44.19
C SER A 299 13.62 24.80 -45.37
N ILE A 300 14.52 25.71 -45.77
CA ILE A 300 14.35 26.66 -46.89
C ILE A 300 13.90 25.92 -48.16
N LYS A 301 14.33 24.68 -48.38
CA LYS A 301 13.87 23.85 -49.50
C LYS A 301 12.35 23.64 -49.52
N ASN A 302 11.71 23.42 -48.37
CA ASN A 302 10.26 23.22 -48.30
C ASN A 302 9.47 24.53 -48.45
N GLN A 303 10.02 25.65 -47.96
CA GLN A 303 9.40 26.97 -48.15
C GLN A 303 9.53 27.44 -49.60
N VAL A 304 10.70 27.28 -50.21
CA VAL A 304 10.95 27.58 -51.64
C VAL A 304 10.11 26.68 -52.54
N TYR A 305 9.94 25.39 -52.20
CA TYR A 305 9.05 24.49 -52.95
C TYR A 305 7.59 24.96 -52.89
N LYS A 306 7.06 25.29 -51.70
CA LYS A 306 5.69 25.81 -51.54
C LYS A 306 5.46 27.15 -52.24
N ILE A 307 6.47 28.03 -52.23
CA ILE A 307 6.41 29.31 -52.95
C ILE A 307 6.39 29.05 -54.45
N ASN A 308 7.31 28.22 -54.97
CA ASN A 308 7.38 27.90 -56.39
C ASN A 308 6.13 27.20 -56.93
N GLU A 309 5.54 26.29 -56.14
CA GLU A 309 4.26 25.64 -56.47
C GLU A 309 3.14 26.68 -56.61
N ARG A 310 2.98 27.55 -55.59
CA ARG A 310 1.98 28.64 -55.64
C ARG A 310 2.23 29.64 -56.75
N THR A 311 3.50 29.96 -57.05
CA THR A 311 3.86 30.83 -58.17
C THR A 311 3.51 30.17 -59.51
N ARG A 312 3.74 28.86 -59.67
CA ARG A 312 3.34 28.11 -60.88
C ARG A 312 1.81 28.08 -61.06
N ASP A 313 1.06 27.88 -59.98
CA ASP A 313 -0.40 27.87 -60.04
C ASP A 313 -0.96 29.26 -60.38
N LEU A 314 -0.39 30.32 -59.82
CA LEU A 314 -0.71 31.70 -60.18
C LEU A 314 -0.42 31.99 -61.66
N LEU A 315 0.74 31.56 -62.17
CA LEU A 315 1.10 31.73 -63.58
C LEU A 315 0.15 30.96 -64.51
N ARG A 316 -0.27 29.75 -64.14
CA ARG A 316 -1.27 28.98 -64.88
C ARG A 316 -2.63 29.67 -64.89
N ALA A 317 -3.11 30.12 -63.74
CA ALA A 317 -4.37 30.84 -63.62
C ALA A 317 -4.35 32.14 -64.45
N HIS A 318 -3.24 32.87 -64.42
CA HIS A 318 -3.05 34.08 -65.22
C HIS A 318 -3.03 33.79 -66.74
N ALA A 319 -2.36 32.71 -67.16
CA ALA A 319 -2.35 32.29 -68.56
C ALA A 319 -3.74 31.87 -69.05
N LEU A 320 -4.50 31.13 -68.24
CA LEU A 320 -5.88 30.73 -68.55
C LEU A 320 -6.81 31.95 -68.63
N LEU A 321 -6.67 32.90 -67.70
CA LEU A 321 -7.41 34.16 -67.72
C LEU A 321 -7.12 34.93 -69.02
N ASN A 322 -5.85 35.13 -69.35
CA ASN A 322 -5.46 35.83 -70.58
C ASN A 322 -5.95 35.13 -71.85
N PHE A 323 -5.89 33.80 -71.89
CA PHE A 323 -6.44 33.03 -73.00
C PHE A 323 -7.95 33.22 -73.13
N SER A 324 -8.69 33.15 -72.01
CA SER A 324 -10.13 33.37 -72.01
C SER A 324 -10.51 34.79 -72.42
N MET A 325 -9.78 35.80 -71.95
CA MET A 325 -9.97 37.20 -72.35
C MET A 325 -9.70 37.39 -73.84
N LYS A 326 -8.60 36.84 -74.36
CA LYS A 326 -8.25 36.94 -75.78
C LYS A 326 -9.32 36.30 -76.65
N LYS A 327 -9.80 35.12 -76.26
CA LYS A 327 -10.87 34.43 -76.97
C LYS A 327 -12.17 35.22 -76.99
N ILE A 328 -12.58 35.81 -75.86
CA ILE A 328 -13.77 36.67 -75.78
C ILE A 328 -13.63 37.89 -76.71
N ILE A 329 -12.43 38.49 -76.77
CA ILE A 329 -12.16 39.63 -77.66
C ILE A 329 -12.21 39.18 -79.13
N GLU A 330 -11.56 38.07 -79.49
CA GLU A 330 -11.57 37.52 -80.85
C GLU A 330 -13.01 37.15 -81.30
N ASP A 331 -13.79 36.52 -80.42
CA ASP A 331 -15.19 36.18 -80.69
C ASP A 331 -16.04 37.45 -80.91
N HIS A 332 -15.82 38.51 -80.13
CA HIS A 332 -16.50 39.79 -80.32
C HIS A 332 -16.02 40.56 -81.55
N GLU A 333 -14.75 40.47 -81.92
CA GLU A 333 -14.22 41.04 -83.16
C GLU A 333 -14.81 40.33 -84.38
N TYR A 334 -14.95 39.01 -84.33
CA TYR A 334 -15.59 38.22 -85.37
C TYR A 334 -17.08 38.59 -85.51
N ASP A 335 -17.83 38.64 -84.41
CA ASP A 335 -19.25 39.07 -84.41
C ASP A 335 -19.41 40.52 -84.93
N LEU A 336 -18.45 41.41 -84.62
CA LEU A 336 -18.41 42.77 -85.17
C LEU A 336 -18.10 42.79 -86.68
N GLN A 337 -17.18 41.96 -87.15
CA GLN A 337 -16.88 41.83 -88.58
C GLN A 337 -18.05 41.23 -89.35
N GLU A 338 -18.68 40.20 -88.82
CA GLU A 338 -19.88 39.58 -89.35
C GLU A 338 -21.02 40.61 -89.43
N LYS A 339 -21.31 41.34 -88.35
CA LYS A 339 -22.30 42.43 -88.35
C LYS A 339 -21.94 43.55 -89.33
N LYS A 340 -20.67 43.92 -89.46
CA LYS A 340 -20.20 44.89 -90.48
C LYS A 340 -20.39 44.37 -91.90
N PHE A 341 -20.16 43.08 -92.15
CA PHE A 341 -20.39 42.45 -93.45
C PHE A 341 -21.88 42.46 -93.80
N TYR A 342 -22.75 42.13 -92.85
CA TYR A 342 -24.21 42.24 -93.02
C TYR A 342 -24.66 43.69 -93.23
N LEU A 343 -24.10 44.66 -92.50
CA LEU A 343 -24.36 46.10 -92.69
C LEU A 343 -23.87 46.63 -94.05
N GLY A 344 -22.75 46.12 -94.56
CA GLY A 344 -22.20 46.50 -95.88
C GLY A 344 -23.00 45.94 -97.06
N ASN A 345 -23.71 44.84 -96.87
CA ASN A 345 -24.56 44.20 -97.88
C ASN A 345 -26.03 44.64 -97.83
N PHE A 346 -26.41 45.47 -96.86
CA PHE A 346 -27.75 46.07 -96.78
C PHE A 346 -27.77 47.45 -97.44
N LYS A 347 -28.30 47.51 -98.68
CA LYS A 347 -28.82 48.76 -99.25
C LYS A 347 -30.10 49.15 -98.50
N LEU A 348 -30.00 50.15 -97.62
CA LEU A 348 -31.18 50.82 -97.07
C LEU A 348 -31.82 51.69 -98.15
N LYS A 349 -33.02 51.30 -98.62
CA LYS A 349 -34.04 52.27 -99.04
C LYS A 349 -34.69 52.80 -97.76
N GLU A 350 -34.82 54.11 -97.70
CA GLU A 350 -35.23 54.91 -96.55
C GLU A 350 -36.49 54.37 -95.84
N SER A 351 -36.37 54.11 -94.53
CA SER A 351 -37.53 53.96 -93.63
C SER A 351 -37.22 54.61 -92.28
N LYS A 352 -38.29 55.02 -91.57
CA LYS A 352 -38.31 55.54 -90.19
C LYS A 352 -37.65 54.63 -89.14
N ASP A 353 -37.18 53.44 -89.52
CA ASP A 353 -36.55 52.48 -88.61
C ASP A 353 -35.08 52.82 -88.29
N LEU A 354 -34.39 53.58 -89.15
CA LEU A 354 -32.98 53.98 -88.95
C LEU A 354 -32.76 54.87 -87.73
N GLU A 355 -33.69 55.78 -87.43
CA GLU A 355 -33.64 56.60 -86.22
C GLU A 355 -33.79 55.74 -84.96
N ASN A 356 -34.69 54.76 -85.00
CA ASN A 356 -34.96 53.84 -83.90
C ASN A 356 -33.77 52.89 -83.61
N TYR A 357 -33.09 52.41 -84.66
CA TYR A 357 -31.87 51.61 -84.51
C TYR A 357 -30.68 52.46 -84.03
N SER A 358 -30.54 53.71 -84.47
CA SER A 358 -29.48 54.60 -83.97
C SER A 358 -29.62 54.89 -82.46
N TYR A 359 -30.86 55.09 -82.00
CA TYR A 359 -31.15 55.34 -80.59
C TYR A 359 -30.91 54.09 -79.73
N ARG A 360 -31.28 52.90 -80.25
CA ARG A 360 -31.00 51.62 -79.59
C ARG A 360 -29.50 51.31 -79.52
N LEU A 361 -28.75 51.55 -80.59
CA LEU A 361 -27.30 51.36 -80.61
C LEU A 361 -26.57 52.31 -79.66
N LYS A 362 -27.02 53.57 -79.55
CA LYS A 362 -26.48 54.54 -78.59
C LYS A 362 -26.75 54.12 -77.14
N ASN A 363 -27.94 53.58 -76.84
CA ASN A 363 -28.26 53.07 -75.52
C ASN A 363 -27.51 51.77 -75.18
N ILE A 364 -27.26 50.90 -76.17
CA ILE A 364 -26.45 49.69 -75.98
C ILE A 364 -24.99 50.05 -75.71
N SER A 365 -24.40 51.01 -76.44
CA SER A 365 -23.01 51.41 -76.19
C SER A 365 -22.82 52.08 -74.82
N VAL A 366 -23.78 52.91 -74.39
CA VAL A 366 -23.78 53.51 -73.05
C VAL A 366 -23.94 52.44 -71.97
N ASN A 367 -24.83 51.46 -72.16
CA ASN A 367 -25.01 50.36 -71.20
C ASN A 367 -23.78 49.44 -71.12
N ILE A 368 -23.16 49.10 -72.25
CA ILE A 368 -21.94 48.29 -72.28
C ILE A 368 -20.79 49.04 -71.60
N ASN A 369 -20.57 50.31 -71.92
CA ASN A 369 -19.53 51.12 -71.28
C ASN A 369 -19.78 51.28 -69.77
N SER A 370 -21.04 51.42 -69.34
CA SER A 370 -21.38 51.47 -67.91
C SER A 370 -21.12 50.16 -67.18
N ARG A 371 -21.33 49.00 -67.83
CA ARG A 371 -21.01 47.68 -67.28
C ARG A 371 -19.51 47.46 -67.23
N ILE A 372 -18.78 47.78 -68.30
CA ILE A 372 -17.31 47.68 -68.32
C ILE A 372 -16.68 48.55 -67.23
N ASN A 373 -17.17 49.78 -67.04
CA ASN A 373 -16.68 50.64 -65.96
C ASN A 373 -16.98 50.06 -64.57
N LYS A 374 -18.19 49.51 -64.35
CA LYS A 374 -18.53 48.83 -63.10
C LYS A 374 -17.69 47.58 -62.85
N ASP A 375 -17.42 46.80 -63.88
CA ASP A 375 -16.60 45.60 -63.78
C ASP A 375 -15.12 45.97 -63.53
N GLN A 376 -14.62 47.04 -64.15
CA GLN A 376 -13.28 47.58 -63.86
C GLN A 376 -13.17 48.14 -62.43
N GLU A 377 -14.20 48.79 -61.92
CA GLU A 377 -14.26 49.25 -60.52
C GLU A 377 -14.29 48.06 -59.55
N SER A 378 -15.09 47.02 -59.84
CA SER A 378 -15.14 45.78 -59.06
C SER A 378 -13.77 45.09 -59.06
N LEU A 379 -13.13 44.96 -60.23
CA LEU A 379 -11.81 44.34 -60.35
C LEU A 379 -10.73 45.13 -59.60
N ASN A 380 -10.79 46.46 -59.62
CA ASN A 380 -9.88 47.31 -58.85
C ASN A 380 -10.14 47.21 -57.34
N PHE A 381 -11.39 47.06 -56.92
CA PHE A 381 -11.75 46.79 -55.53
C PHE A 381 -11.22 45.42 -55.08
N ASP A 382 -11.44 44.37 -55.86
CA ASP A 382 -10.94 43.02 -55.57
C ASP A 382 -9.41 42.98 -55.53
N LYS A 383 -8.73 43.70 -56.42
CA LYS A 383 -7.26 43.85 -56.41
C LYS A 383 -6.77 44.55 -55.15
N LYS A 384 -7.45 45.62 -54.70
CA LYS A 384 -7.13 46.31 -53.44
C LYS A 384 -7.39 45.41 -52.23
N LEU A 385 -8.50 44.67 -52.24
CA LEU A 385 -8.88 43.76 -51.18
C LEU A 385 -7.89 42.59 -51.06
N LEU A 386 -7.47 42.02 -52.20
CA LEU A 386 -6.45 40.97 -52.26
C LEU A 386 -5.10 41.49 -51.74
N ASN A 387 -4.69 42.69 -52.12
CA ASN A 387 -3.46 43.31 -51.59
C ASN A 387 -3.55 43.59 -50.09
N TYR A 388 -4.71 44.00 -49.58
CA TYR A 388 -4.94 44.19 -48.15
C TYR A 388 -4.82 42.87 -47.38
N TYR A 389 -5.49 41.81 -47.84
CA TYR A 389 -5.40 40.48 -47.22
C TYR A 389 -3.99 39.89 -47.31
N PHE A 390 -3.31 40.07 -48.43
CA PHE A 390 -1.92 39.63 -48.57
C PHE A 390 -1.00 40.38 -47.61
N LYS A 391 -1.14 41.71 -47.49
CA LYS A 391 -0.32 42.53 -46.60
C LYS A 391 -0.57 42.23 -45.12
N THR A 392 -1.82 42.01 -44.73
CA THR A 392 -2.18 41.59 -43.36
C THR A 392 -1.65 40.19 -43.06
N TYR A 393 -1.85 39.23 -43.96
CA TYR A 393 -1.33 37.86 -43.79
C TYR A 393 0.20 37.82 -43.69
N VAL A 394 0.92 38.59 -44.51
CA VAL A 394 2.38 38.70 -44.45
C VAL A 394 2.82 39.37 -43.15
N ASN A 395 2.17 40.46 -42.73
CA ASN A 395 2.51 41.15 -41.48
C ASN A 395 2.25 40.30 -40.23
N ASP A 396 1.16 39.55 -40.19
CA ASP A 396 0.84 38.67 -39.06
C ASP A 396 1.82 37.49 -38.97
N ASN A 397 2.20 36.90 -40.11
CA ASN A 397 3.22 35.86 -40.12
C ASN A 397 4.61 36.42 -39.78
N HIS A 398 4.95 37.63 -40.24
CA HIS A 398 6.21 38.27 -39.87
C HIS A 398 6.29 38.58 -38.37
N ARG A 399 5.20 39.03 -37.75
CA ARG A 399 5.11 39.20 -36.29
C ARG A 399 5.27 37.88 -35.53
N LYS A 400 4.64 36.80 -36.01
CA LYS A 400 4.78 35.45 -35.43
C LYS A 400 6.20 34.89 -35.55
N VAL A 401 6.87 35.13 -36.68
CA VAL A 401 8.27 34.72 -36.86
C VAL A 401 9.19 35.52 -35.93
N LYS A 402 8.98 36.84 -35.81
CA LYS A 402 9.79 37.70 -34.93
C LYS A 402 9.62 37.38 -33.45
N SER A 403 8.42 36.96 -33.01
CA SER A 403 8.21 36.47 -31.65
C SER A 403 8.87 35.11 -31.43
N PHE A 404 8.88 34.24 -32.44
CA PHE A 404 9.59 32.96 -32.41
C PHE A 404 11.12 33.14 -32.39
N GLU A 405 11.66 34.10 -33.14
CA GLU A 405 13.09 34.47 -33.11
C GLU A 405 13.50 35.02 -31.74
N LYS A 406 12.70 35.91 -31.15
CA LYS A 406 12.91 36.36 -29.77
C LYS A 406 12.85 35.21 -28.76
N PHE A 407 11.91 34.28 -28.94
CA PHE A 407 11.82 33.08 -28.11
C PHE A 407 13.09 32.24 -28.27
N LEU A 408 13.53 31.93 -29.50
CA LEU A 408 14.74 31.14 -29.75
C LEU A 408 16.02 31.82 -29.25
N ALA A 409 16.10 33.15 -29.33
CA ALA A 409 17.22 33.93 -28.79
C ALA A 409 17.26 33.92 -27.25
N ALA A 410 16.11 33.85 -26.58
CA ALA A 410 16.01 33.72 -25.12
C ALA A 410 16.05 32.26 -24.63
N TYR A 411 15.76 31.30 -25.51
CA TYR A 411 15.65 29.87 -25.21
C TYR A 411 16.99 29.18 -25.43
N ASP A 412 17.96 29.47 -24.54
CA ASP A 412 19.27 28.85 -24.59
C ASP A 412 19.21 27.37 -24.14
N LEU A 413 18.92 26.52 -25.12
CA LEU A 413 18.80 25.08 -24.97
C LEU A 413 20.10 24.47 -24.40
N SER A 414 21.25 25.08 -24.69
CA SER A 414 22.56 24.59 -24.25
C SER A 414 22.73 24.71 -22.74
N VAL A 415 22.30 25.84 -22.15
CA VAL A 415 22.36 26.11 -20.71
C VAL A 415 21.40 25.18 -19.96
N ARG A 416 20.19 24.96 -20.47
CA ARG A 416 19.25 24.01 -19.83
C ARG A 416 19.67 22.56 -19.93
N LEU A 417 20.21 22.13 -21.08
CA LEU A 417 20.77 20.79 -21.24
C LEU A 417 21.98 20.58 -20.31
N LYS A 418 22.83 21.61 -20.14
CA LYS A 418 23.94 21.59 -19.17
C LYS A 418 23.42 21.48 -17.73
N ASN A 419 22.39 22.23 -17.37
CA ASN A 419 21.80 22.18 -16.03
C ASN A 419 21.13 20.84 -15.73
N GLU A 420 20.38 20.26 -16.67
CA GLU A 420 19.78 18.93 -16.52
C GLU A 420 20.86 17.84 -16.46
N LYS A 421 21.92 17.94 -17.26
CA LYS A 421 23.07 17.02 -17.20
C LYS A 421 23.79 17.09 -15.85
N ASN A 422 23.97 18.29 -15.30
CA ASN A 422 24.56 18.48 -13.97
C ASN A 422 23.68 17.89 -12.87
N ARG A 423 22.36 18.07 -12.95
CA ARG A 423 21.39 17.50 -12.02
C ARG A 423 21.39 15.97 -12.06
N LEU A 424 21.46 15.39 -13.27
CA LEU A 424 21.62 13.95 -13.47
C LEU A 424 22.93 13.40 -12.91
N ASN A 425 24.03 14.13 -13.07
CA ASN A 425 25.32 13.74 -12.50
C ASN A 425 25.32 13.77 -10.96
N LEU A 426 24.71 14.79 -10.35
CA LEU A 426 24.57 14.87 -8.89
C LEU A 426 23.75 13.70 -8.32
N LEU A 427 22.63 13.35 -8.99
CA LEU A 427 21.82 12.20 -8.62
C LEU A 427 22.61 10.89 -8.78
N LYS A 428 23.39 10.76 -9.85
CA LYS A 428 24.25 9.59 -10.07
C LYS A 428 25.31 9.46 -8.97
N MET A 429 25.99 10.54 -8.60
CA MET A 429 26.98 10.55 -7.51
C MET A 429 26.36 10.19 -6.15
N GLY A 430 25.14 10.67 -5.86
CA GLY A 430 24.43 10.31 -4.63
C GLY A 430 24.05 8.83 -4.58
N ILE A 431 23.67 8.26 -5.72
CA ILE A 431 23.37 6.83 -5.86
C ILE A 431 24.66 5.99 -5.73
N ASP A 432 25.73 6.37 -6.43
CA ASP A 432 27.00 5.65 -6.39
C ASP A 432 27.61 5.67 -4.97
N SER A 433 27.53 6.81 -4.27
CA SER A 433 27.96 6.91 -2.85
C SER A 433 27.10 6.06 -1.90
N ALA A 434 25.80 5.93 -2.17
CA ALA A 434 24.94 5.02 -1.41
C ALA A 434 25.30 3.55 -1.67
N PHE A 435 25.60 3.18 -2.92
CA PHE A 435 26.04 1.82 -3.28
C PHE A 435 27.42 1.48 -2.68
N GLU A 436 28.36 2.43 -2.64
CA GLU A 436 29.67 2.23 -1.96
C GLU A 436 29.52 2.04 -0.45
N LYS A 437 28.58 2.74 0.20
CA LYS A 437 28.28 2.52 1.63
C LYS A 437 27.65 1.15 1.90
N ILE A 438 26.90 0.60 0.94
CA ILE A 438 26.19 -0.68 1.06
C ILE A 438 27.12 -1.88 0.78
N ASN A 439 28.12 -1.73 -0.08
CA ASN A 439 29.07 -2.80 -0.46
C ASN A 439 30.38 -2.79 0.33
N LYS A 440 30.39 -2.19 1.52
CA LYS A 440 31.61 -2.06 2.33
C LYS A 440 32.00 -3.42 2.92
N VAL A 441 33.13 -3.97 2.48
CA VAL A 441 33.75 -5.16 3.11
C VAL A 441 34.32 -4.73 4.46
N GLU A 442 33.84 -5.33 5.54
CA GLU A 442 34.34 -5.07 6.89
C GLU A 442 35.51 -6.01 7.17
N ILE A 443 36.64 -5.45 7.62
CA ILE A 443 37.84 -6.20 8.00
C ILE A 443 37.87 -6.21 9.52
N LEU A 444 37.70 -7.38 10.15
CA LEU A 444 37.66 -7.53 11.60
C LEU A 444 38.91 -8.24 12.12
N THR A 445 39.42 -7.85 13.28
CA THR A 445 40.46 -8.58 14.02
C THR A 445 39.90 -9.86 14.65
N GLU A 446 40.77 -10.75 15.15
CA GLU A 446 40.39 -11.94 15.93
C GLU A 446 39.44 -11.61 17.10
N ASP A 447 39.63 -10.45 17.76
CA ASP A 447 38.75 -9.94 18.82
C ASP A 447 37.43 -9.30 18.32
N GLY A 448 37.13 -9.36 17.02
CA GLY A 448 35.91 -8.81 16.42
C GLY A 448 35.89 -7.28 16.26
N LYS A 449 37.03 -6.59 16.38
CA LYS A 449 37.11 -5.13 16.19
C LYS A 449 37.36 -4.77 14.72
N ASN A 450 36.68 -3.73 14.24
CA ASN A 450 36.79 -3.27 12.85
C ASN A 450 38.13 -2.55 12.64
N LEU A 451 38.96 -3.10 11.75
CA LEU A 451 40.30 -2.62 11.43
C LEU A 451 40.18 -1.50 10.39
N LYS A 452 40.40 -0.26 10.82
CA LYS A 452 40.10 0.94 10.00
C LYS A 452 41.28 1.42 9.19
N SER A 453 42.49 0.93 9.50
CA SER A 453 43.74 1.33 8.86
C SER A 453 44.73 0.18 8.81
N ALA A 454 45.49 0.06 7.71
CA ALA A 454 46.56 -0.92 7.58
C ALA A 454 47.64 -0.80 8.67
N ARG A 455 47.79 0.38 9.30
CA ARG A 455 48.71 0.61 10.43
C ARG A 455 48.33 -0.14 11.71
N GLU A 456 47.08 -0.57 11.82
CA GLU A 456 46.54 -1.28 12.98
C GLU A 456 46.77 -2.79 12.91
N ALA A 457 47.16 -3.31 11.74
CA ALA A 457 47.46 -4.73 11.52
C ALA A 457 48.96 -5.02 11.66
N ARG A 458 49.31 -6.19 12.18
CA ARG A 458 50.70 -6.69 12.24
C ARG A 458 50.85 -7.98 11.43
N PRO A 459 52.03 -8.24 10.84
CA PRO A 459 52.32 -9.52 10.22
C PRO A 459 52.15 -10.66 11.24
N GLY A 460 51.26 -11.60 10.95
CA GLY A 460 50.90 -12.71 11.84
C GLY A 460 49.47 -12.67 12.38
N ASP A 461 48.80 -11.52 12.35
CA ASP A 461 47.43 -11.37 12.87
C ASP A 461 46.41 -12.16 12.05
N LEU A 462 45.43 -12.76 12.73
CA LEU A 462 44.24 -13.35 12.11
C LEU A 462 43.20 -12.25 11.89
N ILE A 463 42.78 -12.09 10.64
CA ILE A 463 41.75 -11.14 10.23
C ILE A 463 40.61 -11.89 9.52
N SER A 464 39.39 -11.42 9.73
CA SER A 464 38.21 -11.89 9.00
C SER A 464 37.68 -10.82 8.07
N LEU A 465 37.50 -11.18 6.81
CA LEU A 465 36.90 -10.36 5.77
C LEU A 465 35.43 -10.74 5.68
N LYS A 466 34.55 -9.81 6.06
CA LYS A 466 33.11 -10.04 6.03
C LYS A 466 32.52 -9.44 4.76
N PHE A 467 32.09 -10.33 3.87
CA PHE A 467 31.35 -10.00 2.64
C PHE A 467 29.85 -10.07 2.92
N LYS A 468 29.03 -9.62 1.95
CA LYS A 468 27.57 -9.69 2.06
C LYS A 468 27.05 -11.14 2.09
N ASP A 469 27.79 -12.06 1.49
CA ASP A 469 27.45 -13.46 1.22
C ASP A 469 28.28 -14.49 2.01
N GLY A 470 29.28 -14.05 2.77
CA GLY A 470 30.12 -14.97 3.54
C GLY A 470 31.25 -14.29 4.31
N GLN A 471 32.02 -15.10 5.02
CA GLN A 471 33.19 -14.66 5.77
C GLN A 471 34.41 -15.47 5.32
N VAL A 472 35.53 -14.78 5.12
CA VAL A 472 36.82 -15.40 4.80
C VAL A 472 37.81 -15.06 5.90
N GLU A 473 38.41 -16.08 6.51
CA GLU A 473 39.48 -15.92 7.49
C GLU A 473 40.83 -15.94 6.77
N SER A 474 41.71 -15.03 7.15
CA SER A 474 43.03 -14.89 6.54
C SER A 474 44.06 -14.45 7.58
N LYS A 475 45.33 -14.78 7.33
CA LYS A 475 46.46 -14.39 8.17
C LYS A 475 47.27 -13.32 7.47
N VAL A 476 47.52 -12.20 8.14
CA VAL A 476 48.27 -11.07 7.58
C VAL A 476 49.72 -11.49 7.33
N GLN A 477 50.14 -11.62 6.08
CA GLN A 477 51.51 -12.03 5.72
C GLN A 477 52.51 -10.86 5.72
N LYS A 478 52.08 -9.68 5.26
CA LYS A 478 52.91 -8.48 5.15
C LYS A 478 52.02 -7.25 5.22
N VAL A 479 52.49 -6.19 5.88
CA VAL A 479 51.81 -4.90 5.95
C VAL A 479 52.73 -3.87 5.30
N GLU A 480 52.27 -3.26 4.20
CA GLU A 480 52.94 -2.14 3.55
C GLU A 480 52.02 -0.92 3.64
N VAL A 481 52.52 0.15 4.25
CA VAL A 481 51.78 1.41 4.40
C VAL A 481 52.42 2.41 3.44
N ARG A 482 51.64 3.00 2.55
CA ARG A 482 52.08 4.14 1.74
C ARG A 482 51.97 5.41 2.58
N ASP A 483 52.94 6.30 2.45
CA ASP A 483 52.95 7.61 3.10
C ASP A 483 51.83 8.52 2.59
#